data_AF-A0AAW1LKT0-F1
#
_entry.id   AF-A0AAW1LKT0-F1
#
_cell.length_a   1.000
_cell.length_b   1.000
_cell.length_c   1.000
_cell.angle_alpha   90.00
_cell.angle_beta   90.00
_cell.angle_gamma   90.00
#
_symmetry.space_group_name_H-M   'P 1'
#
loop_
_entity.id
_entity.type
_entity.pdbx_description
1 polymer ?
#
loop_
_entity_poly.entity_id
_entity_poly.type
_entity_poly.pdbx_seq_one_letter_code
_entity_poly.pdbx_strand_id
1 'polypeptide(L)'
;MGDDNKIALLEKVYYDDCPGCKMDKRKDTQLDVPWITLIYVWVIVLCNALPISSLFPFLYFMIKDFHIAKQDADVGYYAGFVGCSFMLGRALTSVLWGVIADRYGRKPVIIFGTIASVVFNTLFGLSTNFWMAVITRFL
;
A
#
# COMPACT_ATOMS: atom_id res chain seq x y z
N MET A 1 33.28 -30.47 25.17
CA MET A 1 32.32 -31.59 25.07
C MET A 1 30.84 -31.20 25.20
N GLY A 2 30.49 -29.99 25.70
CA GLY A 2 29.09 -29.55 25.79
C GLY A 2 28.59 -28.63 24.66
N ASP A 3 29.48 -28.09 23.82
CA ASP A 3 29.13 -27.17 22.72
C ASP A 3 28.82 -27.88 21.40
N ASP A 4 29.51 -28.98 21.10
CA ASP A 4 29.31 -29.74 19.85
C ASP A 4 27.87 -30.31 19.74
N ASN A 5 27.27 -30.67 20.88
CA ASN A 5 25.89 -31.16 20.94
C ASN A 5 24.84 -30.06 20.70
N LYS A 6 25.15 -28.77 21.00
CA LYS A 6 24.23 -27.65 20.72
C LYS A 6 24.22 -27.30 19.24
N ILE A 7 25.36 -27.45 18.56
CA ILE A 7 25.50 -27.22 17.12
C ILE A 7 24.71 -28.27 16.34
N ALA A 8 24.72 -29.53 16.77
CA ALA A 8 23.92 -30.60 16.17
C ALA A 8 22.40 -30.45 16.40
N LEU A 9 21.96 -29.88 17.54
CA LEU A 9 20.54 -29.61 17.82
C LEU A 9 19.98 -28.40 17.03
N LEU A 10 20.83 -27.59 16.42
CA LEU A 10 20.44 -26.46 15.57
C LEU A 10 20.32 -26.84 14.09
N GLU A 11 20.71 -28.06 13.71
CA GLU A 11 20.56 -28.55 12.34
C GLU A 11 19.08 -28.89 12.08
N LYS A 12 18.32 -27.87 11.65
CA LYS A 12 16.89 -28.02 11.33
C LYS A 12 16.71 -29.07 10.23
N VAL A 13 16.14 -30.23 10.57
CA VAL A 13 15.77 -31.27 9.62
C VAL A 13 14.45 -30.88 8.94
N TYR A 14 14.52 -30.46 7.69
CA TYR A 14 13.34 -30.08 6.91
C TYR A 14 12.76 -31.30 6.20
N TYR A 15 11.50 -31.63 6.48
CA TYR A 15 10.76 -32.70 5.80
C TYR A 15 10.10 -32.18 4.50
N ASP A 16 10.15 -32.98 3.43
CA ASP A 16 9.71 -32.59 2.07
C ASP A 16 8.20 -32.30 1.95
N ASP A 17 7.36 -32.86 2.84
CA ASP A 17 5.89 -32.72 2.80
C ASP A 17 5.33 -31.58 3.68
N CYS A 18 6.17 -30.73 4.27
CA CYS A 18 5.69 -29.69 5.17
C CYS A 18 5.65 -28.30 4.48
N PRO A 19 4.47 -27.73 4.17
CA PRO A 19 4.35 -26.47 3.43
C PRO A 19 4.99 -25.27 4.17
N GLY A 20 5.07 -25.32 5.49
CA GLY A 20 5.74 -24.31 6.31
C GLY A 20 7.29 -24.39 6.27
N CYS A 21 7.85 -25.59 6.09
CA CYS A 21 9.30 -25.79 6.10
C CYS A 21 10.02 -25.05 4.97
N LYS A 22 9.36 -24.84 3.81
CA LYS A 22 9.96 -24.16 2.64
C LYS A 22 10.21 -22.67 2.88
N MET A 23 9.38 -22.02 3.70
CA MET A 23 9.53 -20.61 4.08
C MET A 23 10.63 -20.42 5.13
N ASP A 24 10.71 -21.32 6.11
CA ASP A 24 11.77 -21.29 7.12
C ASP A 24 13.14 -21.61 6.52
N LYS A 25 13.23 -22.57 5.59
CA LYS A 25 14.46 -22.84 4.83
C LYS A 25 14.95 -21.58 4.10
N ARG A 26 14.04 -20.81 3.51
CA ARG A 26 14.37 -19.53 2.84
C ARG A 26 14.85 -18.45 3.81
N LYS A 27 14.25 -18.33 5.00
CA LYS A 27 14.67 -17.39 6.03
C LYS A 27 16.05 -17.75 6.59
N ASP A 28 16.30 -19.03 6.84
CA ASP A 28 17.56 -19.51 7.39
C ASP A 28 18.71 -19.48 6.36
N THR A 29 18.40 -19.62 5.06
CA THR A 29 19.42 -19.52 3.98
C THR A 29 19.76 -18.08 3.60
N GLN A 30 18.89 -17.10 3.90
CA GLN A 30 19.16 -15.68 3.65
C GLN A 30 19.78 -15.03 4.90
N LEU A 31 21.10 -15.12 5.05
CA LEU A 31 21.85 -14.37 6.06
C LEU A 31 22.00 -12.88 5.74
N ASP A 32 21.93 -12.51 4.46
CA ASP A 32 22.08 -11.13 4.00
C ASP A 32 20.75 -10.42 3.81
N VAL A 33 20.69 -9.15 4.23
CA VAL A 33 19.54 -8.28 3.95
C VAL A 33 19.31 -8.16 2.44
N PRO A 34 18.11 -8.51 1.92
CA PRO A 34 17.87 -8.52 0.48
C PRO A 34 17.65 -7.08 -0.04
N TRP A 35 18.74 -6.33 -0.22
CA TRP A 35 18.75 -4.93 -0.68
C TRP A 35 17.93 -4.71 -1.95
N ILE A 36 17.96 -5.65 -2.90
CA ILE A 36 17.18 -5.58 -4.14
C ILE A 36 15.67 -5.59 -3.84
N THR A 37 15.22 -6.45 -2.92
CA THR A 37 13.81 -6.51 -2.49
C THR A 37 13.39 -5.23 -1.78
N LEU A 38 14.28 -4.67 -0.94
CA LEU A 38 14.03 -3.40 -0.27
C LEU A 38 13.93 -2.24 -1.28
N ILE A 39 14.81 -2.19 -2.28
CA ILE A 39 14.74 -1.19 -3.36
C ILE A 39 13.41 -1.31 -4.12
N TYR A 40 12.96 -2.52 -4.46
CA TYR A 40 11.67 -2.70 -5.13
C TYR A 40 10.49 -2.18 -4.30
N VAL A 41 10.45 -2.52 -3.01
CA VAL A 41 9.41 -2.01 -2.10
C VAL A 41 9.50 -0.50 -1.98
N TRP A 42 10.70 0.06 -1.89
CA TRP A 42 10.94 1.49 -1.78
C TRP A 42 10.42 2.25 -3.01
N VAL A 43 10.71 1.76 -4.22
CA VAL A 43 10.19 2.34 -5.48
C VAL A 43 8.66 2.31 -5.50
N ILE A 44 8.05 1.18 -5.12
CA ILE A 44 6.58 1.07 -5.07
C ILE A 44 5.97 2.06 -4.07
N VAL A 45 6.57 2.20 -2.88
CA VAL A 45 6.12 3.16 -1.87
C VAL A 45 6.25 4.58 -2.39
N LEU A 46 7.35 4.91 -3.06
CA LEU A 46 7.57 6.23 -3.66
C LEU A 46 6.53 6.54 -4.74
N CYS A 47 6.24 5.60 -5.64
CA CYS A 47 5.17 5.74 -6.64
C CYS A 47 3.79 5.96 -6.01
N ASN A 48 3.50 5.37 -4.85
CA ASN A 48 2.22 5.58 -4.16
C ASN A 48 2.19 6.89 -3.34
N ALA A 49 3.34 7.36 -2.83
CA ALA A 49 3.44 8.58 -2.05
C ALA A 49 3.29 9.85 -2.91
N LEU A 50 3.82 9.84 -4.13
CA LEU A 50 3.78 10.98 -5.06
C LEU A 50 2.34 11.50 -5.33
N PRO A 51 1.37 10.65 -5.72
CA PRO A 51 -0.02 11.05 -5.87
C PRO A 51 -0.62 11.69 -4.62
N ILE A 52 -0.32 11.12 -3.45
CA ILE A 52 -0.86 11.56 -2.16
C ILE A 52 -0.35 12.97 -1.83
N SER A 53 0.94 13.23 -2.05
CA SER A 53 1.52 14.56 -1.82
C SER A 53 1.01 15.59 -2.82
N SER A 54 0.85 15.22 -4.10
CA SER A 54 0.30 16.13 -5.12
C SER A 54 -1.19 16.40 -4.98
N LEU A 55 -1.91 15.62 -4.16
CA LEU A 55 -3.36 15.68 -4.04
C LEU A 55 -3.85 17.01 -3.47
N PHE A 56 -3.21 17.49 -2.41
CA PHE A 56 -3.64 18.70 -1.71
C PHE A 56 -3.72 19.94 -2.62
N PRO A 57 -2.69 20.26 -3.44
CA PRO A 57 -2.79 21.37 -4.37
C PRO A 57 -3.84 21.13 -5.48
N PHE A 58 -3.94 19.93 -6.04
CA PHE A 58 -4.96 19.65 -7.07
C PHE A 58 -6.39 19.77 -6.56
N LEU A 59 -6.65 19.31 -5.34
CA LEU A 59 -7.96 19.42 -4.72
C LEU A 59 -8.35 20.90 -4.49
N TYR A 60 -7.39 21.72 -4.07
CA TYR A 60 -7.59 23.15 -3.89
C TYR A 60 -8.00 23.86 -5.19
N PHE A 61 -7.27 23.60 -6.29
CA PHE A 61 -7.62 24.15 -7.61
C PHE A 61 -8.97 23.64 -8.11
N MET A 62 -9.27 22.35 -7.92
CA MET A 62 -10.53 21.76 -8.35
C MET A 62 -11.74 22.34 -7.61
N ILE A 63 -11.66 22.53 -6.28
CA ILE A 63 -12.74 23.16 -5.49
C ILE A 63 -12.96 24.61 -5.93
N LYS A 64 -11.88 25.33 -6.25
CA LYS A 64 -11.94 26.70 -6.75
C LYS A 64 -12.60 26.79 -8.12
N ASP A 65 -12.25 25.89 -9.04
CA ASP A 65 -12.80 25.88 -10.40
C ASP A 65 -14.29 25.49 -10.43
N PHE A 66 -14.74 24.61 -9.52
CA PHE A 66 -16.13 24.18 -9.46
C PHE A 66 -17.12 25.25 -8.95
N HIS A 67 -16.67 26.39 -8.44
CA HIS A 67 -17.53 27.48 -7.92
C HIS A 67 -18.58 27.04 -6.88
N ILE A 68 -18.40 25.88 -6.24
CA ILE A 68 -19.34 25.33 -5.24
C ILE A 68 -19.23 26.08 -3.91
N ALA A 69 -18.08 26.66 -3.60
CA ALA A 69 -17.89 27.51 -2.44
C ALA A 69 -18.29 28.95 -2.78
N LYS A 70 -19.43 29.41 -2.25
CA LYS A 70 -19.83 30.84 -2.30
C LYS A 70 -18.90 31.74 -1.45
N GLN A 71 -18.03 31.16 -0.62
CA GLN A 71 -17.02 31.84 0.21
C GLN A 71 -15.72 31.03 0.26
N ASP A 72 -14.56 31.70 0.17
CA ASP A 72 -13.22 31.09 0.28
C ASP A 72 -12.97 30.39 1.62
N ALA A 73 -13.72 30.74 2.67
CA ALA A 73 -13.61 30.16 4.01
C ALA A 73 -14.03 28.68 4.08
N ASP A 74 -14.95 28.23 3.22
CA ASP A 74 -15.50 26.87 3.26
C ASP A 74 -14.59 25.85 2.56
N VAL A 75 -13.63 26.32 1.75
CA VAL A 75 -12.71 25.46 0.97
C VAL A 75 -11.91 24.53 1.89
N GLY A 76 -11.50 25.02 3.06
CA GLY A 76 -10.80 24.21 4.06
C GLY A 76 -11.66 23.10 4.66
N TYR A 77 -12.96 23.34 4.86
CA TYR A 77 -13.89 22.35 5.40
C TYR A 77 -14.13 21.21 4.39
N TYR A 78 -14.35 21.54 3.12
CA TYR A 78 -14.49 20.54 2.05
C TYR A 78 -13.19 19.76 1.80
N ALA A 79 -12.03 20.43 1.81
CA ALA A 79 -10.75 19.76 1.68
C ALA A 79 -10.49 18.78 2.84
N GLY A 80 -10.82 19.19 4.07
CA GLY A 80 -10.75 18.33 5.25
C GLY A 80 -11.69 17.12 5.15
N PHE A 81 -12.93 17.33 4.70
CA PHE A 81 -13.89 16.23 4.51
C PHE A 81 -13.41 15.18 3.51
N VAL A 82 -12.83 15.62 2.37
CA VAL A 82 -12.22 14.72 1.37
C VAL A 82 -10.99 14.01 1.93
N GLY A 83 -10.14 14.72 2.68
CA GLY A 83 -8.99 14.11 3.35
C GLY A 83 -9.40 13.03 4.36
N CYS A 84 -10.44 13.28 5.14
CA CYS A 84 -11.01 12.32 6.09
C CYS A 84 -11.59 11.09 5.37
N SER A 85 -12.31 11.26 4.26
CA SER A 85 -12.85 10.12 3.50
C SER A 85 -11.73 9.25 2.93
N PHE A 86 -10.65 9.86 2.44
CA PHE A 86 -9.45 9.16 1.97
C PHE A 86 -8.75 8.37 3.07
N MET A 87 -8.58 8.96 4.26
CA MET A 87 -8.00 8.28 5.42
C MET A 87 -8.87 7.11 5.89
N LEU A 88 -10.19 7.27 5.92
CA LEU A 88 -11.14 6.20 6.25
C LEU A 88 -11.12 5.07 5.22
N GLY A 89 -11.12 5.41 3.92
CA GLY A 89 -10.97 4.43 2.84
C GLY A 89 -9.67 3.64 2.98
N ARG A 90 -8.53 4.33 3.22
CA ARG A 90 -7.25 3.66 3.50
C ARG A 90 -7.31 2.75 4.71
N ALA A 91 -7.95 3.15 5.80
CA ALA A 91 -8.06 2.33 6.99
C ALA A 91 -8.81 1.01 6.69
N LEU A 92 -9.99 1.10 6.08
CA LEU A 92 -10.80 -0.07 5.72
C LEU A 92 -10.07 -0.98 4.73
N THR A 93 -9.53 -0.39 3.67
CA THR A 93 -8.80 -1.10 2.62
C THR A 93 -7.54 -1.76 3.19
N SER A 94 -6.81 -1.12 4.10
CA SER A 94 -5.61 -1.70 4.71
C SER A 94 -5.88 -2.97 5.51
N VAL A 95 -7.01 -3.04 6.23
CA VAL A 95 -7.40 -4.22 7.00
C VAL A 95 -7.79 -5.36 6.06
N LEU A 96 -8.59 -5.06 5.03
CA LEU A 96 -9.01 -6.05 4.03
C LEU A 96 -7.82 -6.65 3.27
N TRP A 97 -6.93 -5.81 2.75
CA TRP A 97 -5.74 -6.28 2.03
C TRP A 97 -4.72 -6.96 2.95
N GLY A 98 -4.67 -6.60 4.24
CA GLY A 98 -3.86 -7.31 5.23
C GLY A 98 -4.27 -8.77 5.36
N VAL A 99 -5.57 -9.03 5.56
CA VAL A 99 -6.10 -10.40 5.64
C VAL A 99 -5.89 -11.18 4.33
N ILE A 100 -6.08 -10.52 3.18
CA ILE A 100 -5.86 -11.14 1.86
C ILE A 100 -4.37 -11.48 1.67
N ALA A 101 -3.45 -10.61 2.11
CA ALA A 101 -2.00 -10.84 1.99
C ALA A 101 -1.54 -12.02 2.82
N ASP A 102 -2.15 -12.25 3.98
CA ASP A 102 -1.83 -13.39 4.84
C ASP A 102 -2.32 -14.71 4.25
N ARG A 103 -3.41 -14.72 3.46
CA ARG A 103 -3.97 -15.93 2.85
C ARG A 103 -3.39 -16.27 1.47
N TYR A 104 -3.17 -15.27 0.60
CA TYR A 104 -2.73 -15.47 -0.78
C TYR A 104 -1.24 -15.16 -1.01
N GLY A 105 -0.54 -14.70 0.03
CA GLY A 105 0.87 -14.31 -0.01
C GLY A 105 1.08 -12.83 -0.34
N ARG A 106 2.17 -12.26 0.19
CA ARG A 106 2.48 -10.82 0.09
C ARG A 106 2.79 -10.31 -1.33
N LYS A 107 3.35 -11.14 -2.21
CA LYS A 107 3.75 -10.73 -3.58
C LYS A 107 2.57 -10.33 -4.49
N PRO A 108 1.53 -11.17 -4.68
CA PRO A 108 0.41 -10.82 -5.57
C PRO A 108 -0.38 -9.60 -5.08
N VAL A 109 -0.54 -9.44 -3.77
CA VAL A 109 -1.28 -8.30 -3.19
C VAL A 109 -0.63 -6.96 -3.53
N ILE A 110 0.70 -6.85 -3.42
CA ILE A 110 1.41 -5.60 -3.72
C ILE A 110 1.29 -5.23 -5.20
N ILE A 111 1.35 -6.21 -6.10
CA ILE A 111 1.22 -5.99 -7.55
C ILE A 111 -0.20 -5.51 -7.88
N PHE A 112 -1.22 -6.18 -7.35
CA PHE A 112 -2.62 -5.83 -7.60
C PHE A 112 -2.94 -4.43 -7.06
N GLY A 113 -2.46 -4.10 -5.86
CA GLY A 113 -2.62 -2.77 -5.28
C GLY A 113 -1.93 -1.67 -6.09
N THR A 114 -0.75 -1.95 -6.65
CA THR A 114 -0.03 -0.99 -7.50
C THR A 114 -0.77 -0.75 -8.82
N ILE A 115 -1.29 -1.80 -9.46
CA ILE A 115 -2.09 -1.66 -10.69
C ILE A 115 -3.37 -0.87 -10.42
N ALA A 116 -4.08 -1.19 -9.33
CA ALA A 116 -5.26 -0.45 -8.92
C ALA A 116 -4.94 1.04 -8.70
N SER A 117 -3.87 1.37 -7.96
CA SER A 117 -3.43 2.75 -7.76
C SER A 117 -3.16 3.49 -9.08
N VAL A 118 -2.51 2.84 -10.06
CA VAL A 118 -2.24 3.46 -11.38
C VAL A 118 -3.52 3.72 -12.15
N VAL A 119 -4.44 2.75 -12.17
CA VAL A 119 -5.73 2.87 -12.84
C VAL A 119 -6.54 4.01 -12.21
N PHE A 120 -6.70 4.03 -10.89
CA PHE A 120 -7.44 5.10 -10.20
C PHE A 120 -6.77 6.47 -10.33
N ASN A 121 -5.44 6.55 -10.31
CA ASN A 121 -4.72 7.80 -10.56
C ASN A 121 -4.96 8.33 -11.99
N THR A 122 -4.98 7.44 -12.98
CA THR A 122 -5.24 7.79 -14.38
C THR A 122 -6.69 8.22 -14.58
N LEU A 123 -7.64 7.50 -13.97
CA LEU A 123 -9.07 7.86 -13.97
C LEU A 123 -9.31 9.22 -13.31
N PHE A 124 -8.61 9.54 -12.22
CA PHE A 124 -8.65 10.86 -11.59
C PHE A 124 -8.14 11.95 -12.55
N GLY A 125 -7.04 11.71 -13.26
CA GLY A 125 -6.50 12.65 -14.24
C GLY A 125 -7.42 12.91 -15.43
N LEU A 126 -8.28 11.96 -15.79
CA LEU A 126 -9.26 12.09 -16.87
C LEU A 126 -10.65 12.57 -16.41
N SER A 127 -10.88 12.66 -15.09
CA SER A 127 -12.21 12.92 -14.54
C SER A 127 -12.57 14.41 -14.61
N THR A 128 -13.68 14.71 -15.28
CA THR A 128 -14.23 16.07 -15.45
C THR A 128 -15.30 16.43 -14.41
N ASN A 129 -15.65 15.52 -13.48
CA ASN A 129 -16.69 15.72 -12.46
C ASN A 129 -16.14 15.61 -11.02
N PHE A 130 -16.43 16.60 -10.16
CA PHE A 130 -15.98 16.67 -8.76
C PHE A 130 -16.37 15.43 -7.94
N TRP A 131 -17.63 15.00 -8.06
CA TRP A 131 -18.15 13.83 -7.35
C TRP A 131 -17.53 12.52 -7.82
N MET A 132 -17.19 12.42 -9.11
CA MET A 132 -16.54 11.25 -9.67
C MET A 132 -15.08 11.16 -9.20
N ALA A 133 -14.41 12.32 -9.03
CA ALA A 133 -13.07 12.43 -8.45
C ALA A 133 -13.02 12.11 -6.94
N VAL A 134 -14.08 12.44 -6.19
CA VAL A 134 -14.20 12.07 -4.77
C VAL A 134 -14.44 10.57 -4.60
N ILE A 135 -15.30 9.98 -5.43
CA ILE A 135 -15.62 8.53 -5.36
C ILE A 135 -14.44 7.67 -5.81
N THR A 136 -13.72 8.06 -6.88
CA THR A 136 -12.49 7.35 -7.31
C THR A 136 -11.34 7.45 -6.30
N ARG A 137 -11.42 8.37 -5.33
CA ARG A 137 -10.43 8.53 -4.25
C ARG A 137 -10.80 7.79 -2.97
N PHE A 138 -12.09 7.49 -2.77
CA PHE A 138 -12.54 6.70 -1.62
C PHE A 138 -12.27 5.19 -1.81
N LEU A 139 -12.35 4.73 -3.05
CA LEU A 139 -12.04 3.37 -3.50
C LEU A 139 -10.53 3.16 -3.70
#